data_AF-A0A2R4M2B6-F1
#
_entry.id   AF-A0A2R4M2B6-F1
#
_cell.length_a   1.000
_cell.length_b   1.000
_cell.length_c   1.000
_cell.angle_alpha   90.00
_cell.angle_beta   90.00
_cell.angle_gamma   90.00
#
_symmetry.space_group_name_H-M   'P 1'
#
loop_
_entity.id
_entity.type
_entity.pdbx_description
1 polymer ?
#
loop_
_entity_poly.entity_id
_entity_poly.type
_entity_poly.pdbx_seq_one_letter_code
_entity_poly.pdbx_strand_id
1 'polypeptide(L)'
;MTIRFHRLGTSDEDRVAMSRRMFLMTTTMAGITTSTLLGGKAFAASDVLTKAQGASLLQMIQDIYPHPTILNLSHYQAIVATVLTNAEANEDMAKDLTEGLAHIDAQAQALFGVPYVEIEDPDAREGLLRHFQHDGFFQGVRWTAYFGIYDNKEIWPLLGYEGSSVEHGGYIDRGFSDITFVPEGPTLEERIADVQG
;
A
#
# COMPACT_ATOMS: atom_id res chain seq x y z
N MET A 1 14.50 28.48 20.65
CA MET A 1 14.82 28.31 19.21
C MET A 1 13.60 27.67 18.57
N THR A 2 12.86 28.41 17.75
CA THR A 2 11.51 28.03 17.31
C THR A 2 11.58 27.59 15.85
N ILE A 3 11.30 26.32 15.58
CA ILE A 3 11.28 25.77 14.22
C ILE A 3 9.95 26.18 13.58
N ARG A 4 10.00 27.02 12.54
CA ARG A 4 8.87 27.28 11.64
C ARG A 4 8.93 26.27 10.50
N PHE A 5 7.84 25.54 10.28
CA PHE A 5 7.67 24.76 9.07
C PHE A 5 7.23 25.69 7.93
N HIS A 6 8.07 25.84 6.92
CA HIS A 6 7.67 26.44 5.65
C HIS A 6 6.95 25.38 4.81
N ARG A 7 5.64 25.56 4.62
CA ARG A 7 4.86 24.81 3.63
C ARG A 7 5.35 25.22 2.24
N LEU A 8 5.86 24.27 1.46
CA LEU A 8 6.15 24.47 0.04
C LEU A 8 4.88 24.97 -0.64
N GLY A 9 4.96 26.14 -1.28
CA GLY A 9 3.89 26.66 -2.12
C GLY A 9 3.68 25.76 -3.32
N THR A 10 2.43 25.67 -3.79
CA THR A 10 2.09 25.03 -5.06
C THR A 10 2.89 25.71 -6.18
N SER A 11 3.77 24.97 -6.85
CA SER A 11 4.45 25.46 -8.05
C SER A 11 3.41 25.69 -9.14
N ASP A 12 3.39 26.91 -9.70
CA ASP A 12 2.67 27.24 -10.93
C ASP A 12 3.06 26.23 -12.02
N GLU A 13 2.12 25.39 -12.43
CA GLU A 13 2.24 24.58 -13.63
C GLU A 13 2.46 25.51 -14.83
N ASP A 14 3.54 25.25 -15.55
CA ASP A 14 3.74 25.68 -16.92
C ASP A 14 2.45 25.46 -17.71
N ARG A 15 1.84 26.58 -18.12
CA ARG A 15 0.64 26.60 -18.95
C ARG A 15 0.98 26.10 -20.35
N VAL A 16 0.98 24.78 -20.54
CA VAL A 16 0.95 24.16 -21.86
C VAL A 16 -0.40 24.50 -22.50
N ALA A 17 -0.38 25.48 -23.39
CA ALA A 17 -1.56 25.93 -24.13
C ALA A 17 -2.11 24.80 -25.02
N MET A 18 -3.18 24.14 -24.57
CA MET A 18 -3.90 23.15 -25.36
C MET A 18 -4.60 23.82 -26.55
N SER A 19 -4.26 23.41 -27.77
CA SER A 19 -4.94 23.91 -28.97
C SER A 19 -6.37 23.36 -29.05
N ARG A 20 -7.31 24.21 -29.49
CA ARG A 20 -8.74 23.88 -29.65
C ARG A 20 -9.02 22.65 -30.54
N ARG A 21 -8.05 22.22 -31.35
CA ARG A 21 -8.15 21.02 -32.20
C ARG A 21 -7.83 19.71 -31.45
N MET A 22 -7.01 19.73 -30.40
CA MET A 22 -6.81 18.54 -29.55
C MET A 22 -8.02 18.29 -28.64
N PHE A 23 -8.68 19.35 -28.18
CA PHE A 23 -9.89 19.26 -27.35
C PHE A 23 -11.07 18.56 -28.04
N LEU A 24 -11.20 18.70 -29.37
CA LEU A 24 -12.26 18.06 -30.16
C LEU A 24 -11.94 16.62 -30.61
N MET A 25 -10.69 16.17 -30.49
CA MET A 25 -10.30 14.77 -30.77
C MET A 25 -10.41 13.86 -29.54
N THR A 26 -10.68 14.42 -28.34
CA THR A 26 -10.82 13.64 -27.09
C THR A 26 -12.27 13.37 -26.71
N THR A 27 -13.26 13.76 -27.51
CA THR A 27 -14.69 13.71 -27.15
C THR A 27 -15.40 12.37 -27.44
N THR A 28 -14.69 11.24 -27.53
CA THR A 28 -15.31 9.91 -27.71
C THR A 28 -14.94 8.85 -26.67
N MET A 29 -14.51 9.22 -25.46
CA MET A 29 -14.60 8.29 -24.33
C MET A 29 -15.41 8.88 -23.18
N ALA A 30 -16.47 8.15 -22.85
CA ALA A 30 -17.55 8.51 -21.95
C ALA A 30 -17.06 8.92 -20.56
N GLY A 31 -17.82 9.85 -19.95
CA GLY A 31 -17.57 10.36 -18.61
C GLY A 31 -17.46 9.26 -17.57
N ILE A 32 -16.34 9.29 -16.84
CA ILE A 32 -16.18 8.52 -15.61
C ILE A 32 -16.46 9.49 -14.47
N THR A 33 -17.68 9.43 -13.96
CA THR A 33 -17.96 9.92 -12.61
C THR A 33 -17.25 8.98 -11.63
N THR A 34 -16.08 9.37 -11.13
CA THR A 34 -15.30 8.63 -10.13
C THR A 34 -15.94 8.76 -8.74
N SER A 35 -17.18 8.28 -8.59
CA SER A 35 -17.85 8.23 -7.28
C SER A 35 -18.68 6.96 -7.06
N THR A 36 -18.54 5.94 -7.90
CA THR A 36 -19.17 4.62 -7.69
C THR A 36 -18.22 3.51 -8.14
N LEU A 37 -17.20 3.24 -7.34
CA LEU A 37 -16.48 1.95 -7.34
C LEU A 37 -16.34 1.40 -5.91
N LEU A 38 -17.39 1.55 -5.10
CA LEU A 38 -17.71 0.60 -4.03
C LEU A 38 -18.63 -0.49 -4.60
N GLY A 39 -18.25 -1.04 -5.76
CA GLY A 39 -18.82 -2.29 -6.25
C GLY A 39 -18.14 -3.42 -5.51
N GLY A 40 -18.89 -4.17 -4.70
CA GLY A 40 -18.40 -5.19 -3.79
C GLY A 40 -17.22 -5.97 -4.35
N LYS A 41 -16.08 -5.93 -3.63
CA LYS A 41 -14.89 -6.73 -3.89
C LYS A 41 -15.28 -8.20 -3.74
N ALA A 42 -15.74 -8.81 -4.83
CA ALA A 42 -16.25 -10.17 -4.81
C ALA A 42 -15.09 -11.16 -4.71
N PHE A 43 -14.78 -11.60 -3.50
CA PHE A 43 -14.02 -12.84 -3.30
C PHE A 43 -14.91 -14.04 -3.58
N ALA A 44 -14.35 -15.06 -4.24
CA ALA A 44 -14.91 -16.39 -4.17
C ALA A 44 -14.80 -16.86 -2.71
N ALA A 45 -15.85 -17.51 -2.19
CA ALA A 45 -15.73 -18.18 -0.90
C ALA A 45 -14.69 -19.30 -1.05
N SER A 46 -13.81 -19.43 -0.05
CA SER A 46 -12.94 -20.60 0.08
C SER A 46 -13.55 -21.59 1.07
N ASP A 47 -12.94 -22.76 1.24
CA ASP A 47 -13.35 -23.72 2.27
C ASP A 47 -13.16 -23.15 3.69
N VAL A 48 -12.32 -22.11 3.84
CA VAL A 48 -12.00 -21.46 5.12
C VAL A 48 -12.80 -20.17 5.36
N LEU A 49 -12.95 -19.31 4.35
CA LEU A 49 -13.57 -17.98 4.52
C LEU A 49 -14.85 -17.82 3.69
N THR A 50 -15.85 -17.20 4.31
CA THR A 50 -17.02 -16.67 3.59
C THR A 50 -16.62 -15.53 2.65
N LYS A 51 -17.46 -15.21 1.66
CA LYS A 51 -17.23 -14.08 0.75
C LYS A 51 -17.06 -12.75 1.50
N ALA A 52 -17.84 -12.54 2.56
CA ALA A 52 -17.77 -11.34 3.38
C ALA A 52 -16.42 -11.25 4.12
N GLN A 53 -15.99 -12.35 4.76
CA GLN A 53 -14.69 -12.40 5.42
C GLN A 53 -13.52 -12.23 4.44
N GLY A 54 -13.61 -12.77 3.22
CA GLY A 54 -12.60 -12.53 2.18
C GLY A 54 -12.50 -11.05 1.79
N ALA A 55 -13.64 -10.35 1.67
CA ALA A 55 -13.67 -8.92 1.42
C ALA A 55 -13.09 -8.11 2.60
N SER A 56 -13.43 -8.49 3.84
CA SER A 56 -12.85 -7.88 5.06
C SER A 56 -11.35 -8.09 5.14
N LEU A 57 -10.85 -9.29 4.83
CA LEU A 57 -9.42 -9.59 4.82
C LEU A 57 -8.68 -8.75 3.77
N LEU A 58 -9.23 -8.61 2.57
CA LEU A 58 -8.63 -7.75 1.54
C LEU A 58 -8.60 -6.29 1.99
N GLN A 59 -9.72 -5.78 2.52
CA GLN A 59 -9.78 -4.40 3.01
C GLN A 59 -8.77 -4.17 4.14
N MET A 60 -8.65 -5.12 5.06
CA MET A 60 -7.67 -5.10 6.14
C MET A 60 -6.24 -5.03 5.63
N ILE A 61 -5.86 -5.84 4.63
CA ILE A 61 -4.50 -5.79 4.07
C ILE A 61 -4.23 -4.41 3.42
N GLN A 62 -5.21 -3.86 2.71
CA GLN A 62 -5.10 -2.55 2.07
C GLN A 62 -5.02 -1.40 3.09
N ASP A 63 -5.71 -1.51 4.22
CA ASP A 63 -5.65 -0.51 5.28
C ASP A 63 -4.34 -0.62 6.08
N ILE A 64 -3.77 -1.82 6.25
CA ILE A 64 -2.45 -2.02 6.91
C ILE A 64 -1.30 -1.48 6.04
N TYR A 65 -1.35 -1.71 4.73
CA TYR A 65 -0.32 -1.26 3.77
C TYR A 65 -0.96 -0.48 2.60
N PRO A 66 -1.34 0.79 2.80
CA PRO A 66 -2.06 1.58 1.81
C PRO A 66 -1.12 2.12 0.72
N HIS A 67 -0.89 1.31 -0.32
CA HIS A 67 -0.06 1.68 -1.48
C HIS A 67 -0.89 1.85 -2.77
N PRO A 68 -1.82 2.82 -2.87
CA PRO A 68 -2.77 2.92 -3.97
C PRO A 68 -2.14 3.31 -5.32
N THR A 69 -1.00 4.02 -5.31
CA THR A 69 -0.29 4.46 -6.52
C THR A 69 0.73 3.43 -7.01
N ILE A 70 1.13 2.50 -6.15
CA ILE A 70 2.23 1.56 -6.40
C ILE A 70 1.70 0.15 -6.63
N LEU A 71 0.74 -0.30 -5.80
CA LEU A 71 0.22 -1.66 -5.84
C LEU A 71 -1.16 -1.72 -6.49
N ASN A 72 -1.31 -2.63 -7.46
CA ASN A 72 -2.59 -2.97 -8.06
C ASN A 72 -3.40 -3.91 -7.17
N LEU A 73 -4.71 -3.98 -7.41
CA LEU A 73 -5.63 -4.88 -6.71
C LEU A 73 -5.17 -6.35 -6.76
N SER A 74 -4.58 -6.78 -7.88
CA SER A 74 -4.05 -8.15 -8.05
C SER A 74 -2.96 -8.50 -7.05
N HIS A 75 -2.09 -7.55 -6.67
CA HIS A 75 -1.05 -7.78 -5.67
C HIS A 75 -1.67 -8.08 -4.30
N TYR A 76 -2.68 -7.31 -3.90
CA TYR A 76 -3.39 -7.55 -2.64
C TYR A 76 -4.17 -8.87 -2.67
N GLN A 77 -4.78 -9.24 -3.80
CA GLN A 77 -5.46 -10.53 -3.97
C GLN A 77 -4.49 -11.71 -3.86
N ALA A 78 -3.26 -11.59 -4.39
CA ALA A 78 -2.23 -12.61 -4.23
C ALA A 78 -1.86 -12.82 -2.76
N ILE A 79 -1.73 -11.74 -1.99
CA ILE A 79 -1.48 -11.81 -0.54
C ILE A 79 -2.64 -12.50 0.18
N VAL A 80 -3.89 -12.17 -0.15
CA VAL A 80 -5.06 -12.87 0.41
C VAL A 80 -4.99 -14.38 0.11
N ALA A 81 -4.63 -14.76 -1.11
CA ALA A 81 -4.46 -16.16 -1.48
C ALA A 81 -3.37 -16.85 -0.63
N THR A 82 -2.24 -16.18 -0.37
CA THR A 82 -1.20 -16.70 0.54
C THR A 82 -1.70 -16.87 1.97
N VAL A 83 -2.45 -15.89 2.50
CA VAL A 83 -3.06 -16.00 3.84
C VAL A 83 -4.01 -17.21 3.90
N LEU A 84 -4.81 -17.41 2.86
CA LEU A 84 -5.71 -18.56 2.76
C LEU A 84 -4.96 -19.89 2.70
N THR A 85 -3.92 -20.01 1.86
CA THR A 85 -3.09 -21.21 1.81
C THR A 85 -2.45 -21.54 3.16
N ASN A 86 -1.97 -20.53 3.88
CA ASN A 86 -1.43 -20.73 5.23
C ASN A 86 -2.51 -21.20 6.22
N ALA A 87 -3.76 -20.72 6.07
CA ALA A 87 -4.89 -21.11 6.92
C ALA A 87 -5.38 -22.53 6.59
N GLU A 88 -5.41 -22.91 5.31
CA GLU A 88 -5.74 -24.27 4.88
C GLU A 88 -4.71 -25.30 5.39
N ALA A 89 -3.45 -24.88 5.55
CA ALA A 89 -2.40 -25.73 6.09
C ALA A 89 -2.43 -25.89 7.62
N ASN A 90 -3.18 -25.05 8.35
CA ASN A 90 -3.22 -25.06 9.81
C ASN A 90 -4.62 -24.67 10.34
N GLU A 91 -5.35 -25.65 10.88
CA GLU A 91 -6.71 -25.48 11.41
C GLU A 91 -6.80 -24.44 12.55
N ASP A 92 -5.81 -24.38 13.44
CA ASP A 92 -5.77 -23.38 14.51
C ASP A 92 -5.68 -21.97 13.92
N MET A 93 -4.85 -21.80 12.87
CA MET A 93 -4.70 -20.52 12.20
C MET A 93 -5.96 -20.11 11.41
N ALA A 94 -6.66 -21.08 10.81
CA ALA A 94 -7.94 -20.85 10.16
C ALA A 94 -9.02 -20.39 11.16
N LYS A 95 -9.06 -21.03 12.33
CA LYS A 95 -9.96 -20.63 13.42
C LYS A 95 -9.64 -19.24 13.94
N ASP A 96 -8.38 -18.96 14.25
CA ASP A 96 -7.94 -17.64 14.73
C ASP A 96 -8.26 -16.52 13.71
N LEU A 97 -8.06 -16.80 12.41
CA LEU A 97 -8.36 -15.85 11.34
C LEU A 97 -9.87 -15.58 11.23
N THR A 98 -10.69 -16.63 11.22
CA THR A 98 -12.15 -16.49 11.08
C THR A 98 -12.78 -15.78 12.29
N GLU A 99 -12.34 -16.12 13.50
CA GLU A 99 -12.76 -15.48 14.76
C GLU A 99 -12.28 -14.03 14.84
N GLY A 100 -11.02 -13.77 14.48
CA GLY A 100 -10.46 -12.42 14.47
C GLY A 100 -11.18 -11.47 13.49
N LEU A 101 -11.48 -11.94 12.28
CA LEU A 101 -12.27 -11.17 11.31
C LEU A 101 -13.71 -10.93 11.79
N ALA A 102 -14.33 -11.90 12.45
CA ALA A 102 -15.64 -11.73 13.05
C ALA A 102 -15.64 -10.72 14.20
N HIS A 103 -14.57 -10.68 15.01
CA HIS A 103 -14.42 -9.69 16.07
C HIS A 103 -14.22 -8.27 15.52
N ILE A 104 -13.44 -8.10 14.44
CA ILE A 104 -13.32 -6.81 13.76
C ILE A 104 -14.69 -6.34 13.29
N ASP A 105 -15.46 -7.20 12.64
CA ASP A 105 -16.79 -6.84 12.13
C ASP A 105 -17.79 -6.55 13.26
N ALA A 106 -17.75 -7.31 14.35
CA ALA A 106 -18.58 -7.05 15.52
C ALA A 106 -18.25 -5.71 16.20
N GLN A 107 -16.96 -5.36 16.30
CA GLN A 107 -16.54 -4.05 16.82
C GLN A 107 -16.92 -2.91 15.86
N ALA A 108 -16.80 -3.12 14.55
CA ALA A 108 -17.27 -2.17 13.54
C ALA A 108 -18.78 -1.91 13.68
N GLN A 109 -19.58 -2.99 13.81
CA GLN A 109 -21.02 -2.90 14.00
C GLN A 109 -21.38 -2.19 15.32
N ALA A 110 -20.62 -2.42 16.40
CA ALA A 110 -20.87 -1.79 17.70
C ALA A 110 -20.55 -0.29 17.70
N LEU A 111 -19.48 0.13 17.01
CA LEU A 111 -19.01 1.52 17.02
C LEU A 111 -19.63 2.38 15.91
N PHE A 112 -19.85 1.80 14.73
CA PHE A 112 -20.26 2.53 13.52
C PHE A 112 -21.61 2.08 12.97
N GLY A 113 -22.18 0.98 13.47
CA GLY A 113 -23.49 0.47 13.03
C GLY A 113 -23.46 -0.20 11.65
N VAL A 114 -22.29 -0.40 11.07
CA VAL A 114 -22.07 -1.00 9.74
C VAL A 114 -20.94 -2.03 9.80
N PRO A 115 -20.90 -2.99 8.86
CA PRO A 115 -19.77 -3.90 8.69
C PRO A 115 -18.45 -3.16 8.46
N TYR A 116 -17.32 -3.76 8.83
CA TYR A 116 -16.00 -3.14 8.72
C TYR A 116 -15.68 -2.61 7.31
N VAL A 117 -16.06 -3.36 6.27
CA VAL A 117 -15.84 -2.99 4.86
C VAL A 117 -16.68 -1.79 4.42
N GLU A 118 -17.80 -1.52 5.11
CA GLU A 118 -18.72 -0.42 4.77
C GLU A 118 -18.39 0.88 5.51
N ILE A 119 -17.41 0.88 6.42
CA ILE A 119 -16.91 2.11 7.03
C ILE A 119 -16.21 2.94 5.94
N GLU A 120 -16.81 4.08 5.55
CA GLU A 120 -16.31 4.92 4.46
C GLU A 120 -14.97 5.59 4.80
N ASP A 121 -14.82 6.07 6.04
CA ASP A 121 -13.64 6.79 6.51
C ASP A 121 -12.44 5.83 6.74
N PRO A 122 -11.34 5.97 5.95
CA PRO A 122 -10.14 5.16 6.13
C PRO A 122 -9.48 5.33 7.50
N ASP A 123 -9.53 6.54 8.09
CA ASP A 123 -8.92 6.81 9.40
C ASP A 123 -9.72 6.11 10.50
N ALA A 124 -11.04 6.04 10.37
CA ALA A 124 -11.89 5.26 11.28
C ALA A 124 -11.62 3.75 11.19
N ARG A 125 -11.40 3.23 9.97
CA ARG A 125 -11.00 1.82 9.77
C ARG A 125 -9.64 1.53 10.39
N GLU A 126 -8.65 2.40 10.16
CA GLU A 126 -7.31 2.29 10.74
C GLU A 126 -7.36 2.32 12.28
N GLY A 127 -8.11 3.26 12.84
CA GLY A 127 -8.33 3.38 14.28
C GLY A 127 -8.96 2.12 14.91
N LEU A 128 -9.92 1.50 14.22
CA LEU A 128 -10.50 0.22 14.64
C LEU A 128 -9.44 -0.89 14.63
N LEU A 129 -8.67 -1.02 13.55
CA LEU A 129 -7.63 -2.04 13.41
C LEU A 129 -6.54 -1.94 14.49
N ARG A 130 -6.22 -0.74 14.98
CA ARG A 130 -5.27 -0.53 16.07
C ARG A 130 -5.65 -1.26 17.36
N HIS A 131 -6.94 -1.52 17.61
CA HIS A 131 -7.39 -2.30 18.76
C HIS A 131 -6.88 -3.76 18.71
N PHE A 132 -6.79 -4.31 17.50
CA PHE A 132 -6.40 -5.70 17.24
C PHE A 132 -4.90 -5.84 16.95
N GLN A 133 -4.13 -4.75 16.99
CA GLN A 133 -2.74 -4.75 16.50
C GLN A 133 -1.81 -5.71 17.25
N HIS A 134 -2.18 -6.18 18.44
CA HIS A 134 -1.36 -7.12 19.23
C HIS A 134 -1.87 -8.56 19.14
N ASP A 135 -2.96 -8.80 18.41
CA ASP A 135 -3.58 -10.11 18.31
C ASP A 135 -2.83 -10.99 17.31
N GLY A 136 -2.78 -12.30 17.60
CA GLY A 136 -2.03 -13.28 16.80
C GLY A 136 -2.48 -13.31 15.34
N PHE A 137 -3.78 -13.36 15.08
CA PHE A 137 -4.33 -13.35 13.72
C PHE A 137 -3.93 -12.08 12.95
N PHE A 138 -3.99 -10.92 13.62
CA PHE A 138 -3.65 -9.63 13.01
C PHE A 138 -2.17 -9.59 12.64
N GLN A 139 -1.30 -10.05 13.54
CA GLN A 139 0.14 -10.15 13.28
C GLN A 139 0.43 -11.12 12.14
N GLY A 140 -0.26 -12.26 12.07
CA GLY A 140 -0.13 -13.23 10.98
C GLY A 140 -0.46 -12.63 9.61
N VAL A 141 -1.60 -11.93 9.50
CA VAL A 141 -1.99 -11.21 8.28
C VAL A 141 -0.98 -10.12 7.94
N ARG A 142 -0.58 -9.30 8.93
CA ARG A 142 0.39 -8.20 8.74
C ARG A 142 1.73 -8.71 8.24
N TRP A 143 2.25 -9.80 8.78
CA TRP A 143 3.53 -10.38 8.37
C TRP A 143 3.44 -11.00 6.98
N THR A 144 2.35 -11.72 6.68
CA THR A 144 2.14 -12.29 5.34
C THR A 144 2.10 -11.18 4.28
N ALA A 145 1.40 -10.08 4.57
CA ALA A 145 1.37 -8.91 3.70
C ALA A 145 2.72 -8.20 3.60
N TYR A 146 3.47 -8.08 4.71
CA TYR A 146 4.82 -7.51 4.71
C TYR A 146 5.73 -8.24 3.71
N PHE A 147 5.83 -9.56 3.82
CA PHE A 147 6.68 -10.34 2.92
C PHE A 147 6.12 -10.35 1.49
N GLY A 148 4.80 -10.45 1.32
CA GLY A 148 4.17 -10.41 0.00
C GLY A 148 4.37 -9.10 -0.76
N ILE A 149 4.64 -8.00 -0.06
CA ILE A 149 4.94 -6.68 -0.65
C ILE A 149 6.45 -6.47 -0.79
N TYR A 150 7.19 -6.55 0.31
CA TYR A 150 8.58 -6.09 0.35
C TYR A 150 9.61 -7.17 -0.02
N ASP A 151 9.25 -8.45 0.06
CA ASP A 151 10.10 -9.57 -0.38
C ASP A 151 9.61 -10.15 -1.72
N ASN A 152 9.02 -9.30 -2.56
CA ASN A 152 8.47 -9.69 -3.85
C ASN A 152 9.21 -8.99 -5.00
N LYS A 153 9.96 -9.79 -5.76
CA LYS A 153 10.77 -9.33 -6.89
C LYS A 153 9.97 -8.67 -8.00
N GLU A 154 8.69 -9.00 -8.14
CA GLU A 154 7.79 -8.35 -9.12
C GLU A 154 7.37 -6.94 -8.66
N ILE A 155 7.33 -6.70 -7.34
CA ILE A 155 6.94 -5.43 -6.75
C ILE A 155 8.13 -4.48 -6.59
N TRP A 156 9.35 -5.01 -6.43
CA TRP A 156 10.57 -4.20 -6.24
C TRP A 156 10.73 -3.05 -7.25
N PRO A 157 10.55 -3.24 -8.58
CA PRO A 157 10.67 -2.14 -9.53
C PRO A 157 9.63 -1.04 -9.31
N LEU A 158 8.43 -1.40 -8.84
CA LEU A 158 7.35 -0.45 -8.54
C LEU A 158 7.69 0.41 -7.31
N LEU A 159 8.46 -0.13 -6.38
CA LEU A 159 8.99 0.58 -5.20
C LEU A 159 10.25 1.39 -5.51
N GLY A 160 10.78 1.33 -6.74
CA GLY A 160 12.07 1.92 -7.09
C GLY A 160 13.26 1.17 -6.49
N TYR A 161 13.07 -0.08 -6.05
CA TYR A 161 14.14 -0.92 -5.53
C TYR A 161 14.80 -1.72 -6.67
N GLU A 162 16.11 -1.54 -6.85
CA GLU A 162 16.86 -2.12 -7.96
C GLU A 162 17.44 -3.53 -7.67
N GLY A 163 16.92 -4.21 -6.64
CA GLY A 163 17.39 -5.55 -6.26
C GLY A 163 18.67 -5.55 -5.43
N SER A 164 19.24 -6.73 -5.19
CA SER A 164 20.31 -6.98 -4.20
C SER A 164 21.61 -6.20 -4.45
N SER A 165 22.10 -5.47 -3.44
CA SER A 165 23.41 -4.82 -3.50
C SER A 165 24.57 -5.81 -3.51
N VAL A 166 24.42 -6.97 -2.86
CA VAL A 166 25.49 -7.98 -2.75
C VAL A 166 25.72 -8.66 -4.10
N GLU A 167 24.66 -9.01 -4.80
CA GLU A 167 24.74 -9.70 -6.09
C GLU A 167 25.21 -8.76 -7.21
N HIS A 168 25.03 -7.45 -7.04
CA HIS A 168 25.29 -6.45 -8.07
C HIS A 168 26.42 -5.48 -7.74
N GLY A 169 27.19 -5.74 -6.68
CA GLY A 169 28.39 -4.94 -6.35
C GLY A 169 28.11 -3.56 -5.74
N GLY A 170 26.91 -3.33 -5.19
CA GLY A 170 26.50 -2.08 -4.55
C GLY A 170 25.54 -1.23 -5.38
N TYR A 171 25.30 0.01 -4.93
CA TYR A 171 24.44 1.00 -5.61
C TYR A 171 25.20 2.25 -6.06
N ILE A 172 26.54 2.26 -6.00
CA ILE A 172 27.35 3.45 -6.37
C ILE A 172 26.97 3.95 -7.77
N ASP A 173 26.85 3.02 -8.73
CA ASP A 173 26.49 3.30 -10.12
C ASP A 173 25.06 2.85 -10.47
N ARG A 174 24.19 2.67 -9.46
CA ARG A 174 22.81 2.21 -9.64
C ARG A 174 21.84 2.95 -8.71
N GLY A 175 21.41 4.14 -9.11
CA GLY A 175 20.31 4.86 -8.44
C GLY A 175 20.60 5.56 -7.12
N PHE A 176 21.60 5.13 -6.32
CA PHE A 176 21.87 5.76 -5.01
C PHE A 176 22.28 7.23 -5.13
N SER A 177 23.06 7.54 -6.17
CA SER A 177 23.54 8.91 -6.44
C SER A 177 22.54 9.73 -7.27
N ASP A 178 21.43 9.14 -7.74
CA ASP A 178 20.44 9.79 -8.62
C ASP A 178 19.35 10.54 -7.81
N ILE A 179 19.61 10.82 -6.54
CA ILE A 179 18.68 11.49 -5.65
C ILE A 179 18.63 13.00 -5.94
N THR A 180 17.45 13.52 -6.27
CA THR A 180 17.25 14.95 -6.60
C THR A 180 16.74 15.79 -5.43
N PHE A 181 16.45 15.16 -4.28
CA PHE A 181 15.82 15.80 -3.13
C PHE A 181 16.82 16.41 -2.12
N VAL A 182 18.12 16.23 -2.33
CA VAL A 182 19.22 16.84 -1.55
C VAL A 182 20.09 17.65 -2.50
N PRO A 183 20.67 18.80 -2.09
CA PRO A 183 21.65 19.50 -2.90
C PRO A 183 22.82 18.58 -3.28
N GLU A 184 23.41 18.78 -4.46
CA GLU A 184 24.60 18.04 -4.85
C GLU A 184 25.70 18.20 -3.79
N GLY A 185 26.21 17.06 -3.33
CA GLY A 185 27.29 16.99 -2.36
C GLY A 185 28.65 17.28 -3.02
N PRO A 186 29.69 17.56 -2.22
CA PRO A 186 31.04 17.74 -2.74
C PRO A 186 31.54 16.48 -3.44
N THR A 187 32.37 16.65 -4.48
CA THR A 187 32.91 15.53 -5.24
C THR A 187 33.87 14.70 -4.40
N LEU A 188 34.19 13.48 -4.84
CA LEU A 188 35.15 12.61 -4.15
C LEU A 188 36.52 13.31 -4.03
N GLU A 189 36.94 14.05 -5.05
CA GLU A 189 38.19 14.81 -5.06
C GLU A 189 38.19 15.93 -4.02
N GLU A 190 37.09 16.67 -3.90
CA GLU A 190 36.92 17.70 -2.87
C GLU A 190 36.98 17.09 -1.46
N ARG A 191 36.32 15.95 -1.26
CA ARG A 191 36.35 15.23 0.03
C ARG A 191 37.73 14.66 0.37
N ILE A 192 38.50 14.22 -0.62
CA ILE A 192 39.87 13.72 -0.43
C ILE A 192 40.80 14.87 -0.09
N ALA A 193 40.66 16.02 -0.74
CA ALA A 193 41.45 17.22 -0.46
C ALA A 193 41.27 17.70 0.99
N ASP A 194 40.02 17.68 1.51
CA ASP A 194 39.70 18.06 2.89
C ASP A 194 40.33 17.14 3.97
N VAL A 195 40.66 15.89 3.62
CA VAL A 195 41.28 14.94 4.55
C VAL A 195 42.81 15.02 4.51
N GLN A 196 43.37 15.54 3.42
CA GLN A 196 44.81 15.61 3.20
C GLN A 196 45.43 16.98 3.55
N GLY A 197 44.60 17.99 3.86
CA GLY A 197 45.02 19.31 4.37
C GLY A 197 44.96 19.41 5.88
#